data_AF-A0A2E1TW21-F1
#
_entry.id   AF-A0A2E1TW21-F1
#
_cell.length_a   1.000
_cell.length_b   1.000
_cell.length_c   1.000
_cell.angle_alpha   90.00
_cell.angle_beta   90.00
_cell.angle_gamma   90.00
#
_symmetry.space_group_name_H-M   'P 1'
#
loop_
_entity.id
_entity.type
_entity.pdbx_description
1 polymer ?
#
loop_
_entity_poly.entity_id
_entity_poly.type
_entity_poly.pdbx_seq_one_letter_code
_entity_poly.pdbx_strand_id
1 'polypeptide(L)'
;MARFGALDWSGDDRFPMPCDEAEGAVHRAEALAGQSTPPAPFLQVEGRLVDVFEGQERWFLNFGADYQTDFTASLQGQALRTVRRYWPDPESWLGREVRIRGFVDTWNGPFIEWDFPGQFCFVDPLPDSA
;
A
#
# COMPACT_ATOMS: atom_id res chain seq x y z
N MET A 1 1.63 19.78 -13.32
CA MET A 1 0.70 18.71 -13.73
C MET A 1 1.54 17.58 -14.32
N ALA A 2 1.64 16.36 -13.81
CA ALA A 2 1.27 15.74 -12.53
C ALA A 2 2.57 15.22 -11.87
N ARG A 3 2.67 15.27 -10.54
CA ARG A 3 3.86 14.86 -9.76
C ARG A 3 3.92 13.35 -9.50
N PHE A 4 3.27 12.55 -10.35
CA PHE A 4 3.19 11.11 -10.19
C PHE A 4 3.69 10.45 -11.47
N GLY A 5 4.73 9.61 -11.34
CA GLY A 5 5.16 8.71 -12.40
C GLY A 5 3.96 7.90 -12.88
N ALA A 6 3.84 7.78 -14.21
CA ALA A 6 2.73 7.19 -14.97
C ALA A 6 1.44 6.95 -14.16
N LEU A 7 0.47 7.86 -14.34
CA LEU A 7 -0.92 7.76 -13.84
C LEU A 7 -1.70 6.56 -14.43
N ASP A 8 -1.00 5.60 -15.03
CA ASP A 8 -1.52 4.58 -15.89
C ASP A 8 -0.97 3.22 -15.46
N TRP A 9 -1.90 2.31 -15.22
CA TRP A 9 -1.72 0.88 -15.04
C TRP A 9 -1.42 0.15 -16.37
N SER A 10 -0.76 0.80 -17.34
CA SER A 10 -0.39 0.22 -18.62
C SER A 10 1.06 -0.28 -18.59
N GLY A 11 1.20 -1.60 -18.78
CA GLY A 11 2.47 -2.31 -18.89
C GLY A 11 2.64 -3.40 -17.85
N ASP A 12 3.37 -4.46 -18.23
CA ASP A 12 3.76 -5.60 -17.37
C ASP A 12 4.82 -5.21 -16.31
N ASP A 13 5.32 -3.97 -16.31
CA ASP A 13 6.60 -3.61 -15.68
C ASP A 13 6.51 -2.90 -14.31
N ARG A 14 5.37 -2.89 -13.60
CA ARG A 14 5.19 -1.97 -12.44
C ARG A 14 4.75 -2.55 -11.11
N PHE A 15 4.73 -3.87 -10.98
CA PHE A 15 4.59 -4.56 -9.72
C PHE A 15 5.06 -6.03 -9.92
N PRO A 16 5.59 -6.74 -8.90
CA PRO A 16 6.15 -6.21 -7.68
C PRO A 16 7.44 -5.41 -7.99
N MET A 17 7.55 -4.17 -7.49
CA MET A 17 8.77 -3.33 -7.67
C MET A 17 9.51 -3.17 -6.34
N PRO A 18 10.86 -3.22 -6.35
CA PRO A 18 11.62 -2.82 -5.18
C PRO A 18 11.40 -1.33 -4.94
N CYS A 19 11.44 -0.92 -3.68
CA CYS A 19 11.39 0.49 -3.35
C CYS A 19 12.66 1.21 -3.81
N ASP A 20 12.48 2.33 -4.51
CA ASP A 20 13.54 3.34 -4.66
C ASP A 20 13.88 3.96 -3.30
N GLU A 21 14.92 4.80 -3.26
CA GLU A 21 15.23 5.61 -2.09
C GLU A 21 14.01 6.43 -1.65
N ALA A 22 13.80 6.51 -0.33
CA ALA A 22 12.67 7.24 0.21
C ALA A 22 12.82 8.74 -0.04
N GLU A 23 11.74 9.37 -0.51
CA GLU A 23 11.70 10.83 -0.65
C GLU A 23 11.13 11.46 0.62
N GLY A 24 12.01 11.85 1.54
CA GLY A 24 11.63 12.53 2.77
C GLY A 24 11.40 11.59 3.95
N ALA A 25 10.45 11.94 4.82
CA ALA A 25 10.21 11.21 6.06
C ALA A 25 9.40 9.93 5.81
N VAL A 26 9.96 8.80 6.27
CA VAL A 26 9.26 7.52 6.33
C VAL A 26 8.71 7.30 7.74
N HIS A 27 7.42 6.96 7.80
CA HIS A 27 6.72 6.60 9.02
C HIS A 27 6.59 5.08 9.12
N ARG A 28 6.70 4.54 10.33
CA ARG A 28 6.40 3.13 10.59
C ARG A 28 4.88 2.93 10.69
N ALA A 29 4.33 1.91 10.04
CA ALA A 29 2.90 1.62 10.07
C ALA A 29 2.40 1.42 11.51
N GLU A 30 3.15 0.68 12.33
CA GLU A 30 2.85 0.45 13.74
C GLU A 30 2.85 1.74 14.58
N ALA A 31 3.61 2.77 14.18
CA ALA A 31 3.64 4.03 14.90
C ALA A 31 2.37 4.85 14.65
N LEU A 32 1.65 4.62 13.55
CA LEU A 32 0.41 5.33 13.21
C LEU A 32 -0.81 4.75 13.94
N ALA A 33 -0.68 3.57 14.56
CA ALA A 33 -1.77 2.91 15.27
C ALA A 33 -2.38 3.81 16.36
N GLY A 34 -3.70 3.94 16.35
CA GLY A 34 -4.47 4.73 17.32
C GLY A 34 -4.30 6.25 17.19
N GLN A 35 -3.59 6.75 16.17
CA GLN A 35 -3.52 8.18 15.91
C GLN A 35 -4.80 8.68 15.22
N SER A 36 -5.46 9.67 15.83
CA SER A 36 -6.63 10.33 15.26
C SER A 36 -6.29 11.39 14.21
N THR A 37 -5.04 11.86 14.19
CA THR A 37 -4.59 12.95 13.33
C THR A 37 -3.30 12.52 12.64
N PRO A 38 -3.25 12.45 11.30
CA PRO A 38 -2.03 12.10 10.60
C PRO A 38 -0.96 13.20 10.75
N PRO A 39 0.34 12.85 10.80
CA PRO A 39 1.43 13.80 10.97
C PRO A 39 1.59 14.78 9.79
N ALA A 40 1.13 14.39 8.61
CA ALA A 40 1.07 15.21 7.41
C ALA A 40 -0.02 14.67 6.46
N PRO A 41 -0.54 15.48 5.52
CA PRO A 41 -1.57 15.04 4.58
C PRO A 41 -1.06 13.99 3.60
N PHE A 42 0.25 13.95 3.33
CA PHE A 42 0.89 12.95 2.49
C PHE A 42 1.98 12.26 3.29
N LEU A 43 1.96 10.92 3.33
CA LEU A 43 2.95 10.12 4.05
C LEU A 43 3.61 9.09 3.14
N GLN A 44 4.81 8.69 3.54
CA GLN A 44 5.44 7.44 3.15
C GLN A 44 5.44 6.55 4.39
N VAL A 45 4.80 5.39 4.29
CA VAL A 45 4.58 4.48 5.40
C VAL A 45 5.24 3.14 5.05
N GLU A 46 6.17 2.70 5.88
CA GLU A 46 6.75 1.37 5.79
C GLU A 46 6.21 0.48 6.91
N GLY A 47 5.93 -0.78 6.57
CA GLY A 47 5.54 -1.76 7.57
C GLY A 47 5.44 -3.15 6.98
N ARG A 48 5.27 -4.12 7.88
CA ARG A 48 5.02 -5.51 7.50
C ARG A 48 3.56 -5.69 7.16
N LEU A 49 3.27 -6.25 5.99
CA LEU A 49 1.91 -6.63 5.63
C LEU A 49 1.48 -7.84 6.47
N VAL A 50 0.46 -7.68 7.30
CA VAL A 50 -0.01 -8.69 8.26
C VAL A 50 -1.15 -9.52 7.68
N ASP A 51 -2.07 -8.86 6.98
CA ASP A 51 -3.26 -9.49 6.42
C ASP A 51 -3.73 -8.75 5.16
N VAL A 52 -4.42 -9.46 4.27
CA VAL A 52 -5.10 -8.89 3.12
C VAL A 52 -6.55 -9.36 3.12
N PHE A 53 -7.48 -8.43 3.35
CA PHE A 53 -8.90 -8.71 3.20
C PHE A 53 -9.33 -8.52 1.75
N GLU A 54 -9.70 -9.62 1.10
CA GLU A 54 -10.09 -9.64 -0.31
C GLU A 54 -11.60 -9.48 -0.54
N GLY A 55 -12.13 -8.28 -0.32
CA GLY A 55 -13.53 -7.97 -0.66
C GLY A 55 -13.77 -7.95 -2.18
N GLN A 56 -15.03 -8.13 -2.62
CA GLN A 56 -15.37 -8.18 -4.06
C GLN A 56 -14.97 -6.90 -4.81
N GLU A 57 -15.26 -5.74 -4.24
CA GLU A 57 -15.06 -4.41 -4.86
C GLU A 57 -13.85 -3.66 -4.31
N ARG A 58 -13.33 -4.10 -3.16
CA ARG A 58 -12.25 -3.44 -2.45
C ARG A 58 -11.40 -4.45 -1.71
N TRP A 59 -10.08 -4.29 -1.81
CA TRP A 59 -9.12 -5.00 -0.98
C TRP A 59 -8.58 -4.07 0.11
N PHE A 60 -8.27 -4.63 1.26
CA PHE A 60 -7.60 -3.92 2.36
C PHE A 60 -6.33 -4.65 2.73
N LEU A 61 -5.25 -3.90 2.84
CA LEU A 61 -3.92 -4.35 3.20
C LEU A 61 -3.65 -3.85 4.62
N ASN A 62 -3.64 -4.77 5.56
CA ASN A 62 -3.62 -4.50 6.99
C ASN A 62 -2.18 -4.64 7.52
N PHE A 63 -1.72 -3.65 8.27
CA PHE A 63 -0.35 -3.62 8.84
C PHE A 63 -0.31 -3.92 10.34
N GLY A 64 -1.46 -4.25 10.91
CA GLY A 64 -1.63 -4.65 12.30
C GLY A 64 -2.87 -5.54 12.45
N ALA A 65 -3.14 -5.96 13.68
CA ALA A 65 -4.21 -6.91 13.98
C ALA A 65 -5.59 -6.23 14.10
N ASP A 66 -5.63 -4.92 14.40
CA ASP A 66 -6.87 -4.17 14.55
C ASP A 66 -7.02 -3.15 13.43
N TYR A 67 -7.73 -3.53 12.38
CA TYR A 67 -7.99 -2.67 11.22
C TYR A 67 -8.76 -1.38 11.58
N GLN A 68 -9.34 -1.26 12.78
CA GLN A 68 -10.05 -0.04 13.22
C GLN A 68 -9.12 1.04 13.78
N THR A 69 -7.89 0.68 14.13
CA THR A 69 -6.94 1.61 14.73
C THR A 69 -5.61 1.62 13.99
N ASP A 70 -5.26 0.52 13.35
CA ASP A 70 -3.97 0.32 12.71
C ASP A 70 -3.98 0.91 11.30
N PHE A 71 -2.78 1.23 10.81
CA PHE A 71 -2.63 1.72 9.44
C PHE A 71 -3.10 0.68 8.42
N THR A 72 -3.87 1.15 7.44
CA THR A 72 -4.41 0.30 6.37
C THR A 72 -4.15 0.95 5.01
N ALA A 73 -3.90 0.15 3.98
CA ALA A 73 -4.00 0.61 2.60
C ALA A 73 -5.19 -0.07 1.91
N SER A 74 -5.87 0.60 0.99
CA SER A 74 -6.97 -0.02 0.23
C SER A 74 -6.75 0.07 -1.26
N LEU A 75 -7.27 -0.91 -2.01
CA LEU A 75 -7.42 -0.83 -3.46
C LEU A 75 -8.87 -1.02 -3.84
N GLN A 76 -9.30 -0.30 -4.88
CA GLN A 76 -10.61 -0.49 -5.50
C GLN A 76 -10.56 -0.18 -7.00
N GLY A 77 -11.71 -0.30 -7.68
CA GLY A 77 -11.89 0.24 -9.02
C GLY A 77 -10.89 -0.30 -10.05
N GLN A 78 -10.19 0.59 -10.76
CA GLN A 78 -9.23 0.20 -11.80
C GLN A 78 -7.96 -0.42 -11.22
N ALA A 79 -7.42 0.14 -10.12
CA ALA A 79 -6.24 -0.39 -9.47
C ALA A 79 -6.44 -1.84 -9.04
N LEU A 80 -7.56 -2.13 -8.37
CA LEU A 80 -7.92 -3.49 -7.96
C LEU A 80 -8.04 -4.45 -9.16
N ARG A 81 -8.70 -4.03 -10.25
CA ARG A 81 -8.82 -4.86 -11.47
C ARG A 81 -7.46 -5.20 -12.06
N THR A 82 -6.55 -4.24 -12.10
CA THR A 82 -5.19 -4.47 -12.60
C THR A 82 -4.44 -5.42 -11.67
N VAL A 83 -4.46 -5.16 -10.36
CA VAL A 83 -3.77 -6.00 -9.39
C VAL A 83 -4.25 -7.44 -9.45
N ARG A 84 -5.57 -7.68 -9.47
CA ARG A 84 -6.13 -9.03 -9.65
C ARG A 84 -5.73 -9.71 -10.95
N ARG A 85 -5.53 -8.94 -12.02
CA ARG A 85 -5.21 -9.51 -13.34
C ARG A 85 -3.76 -9.98 -13.42
N TYR A 86 -2.85 -9.18 -12.88
CA TYR A 86 -1.41 -9.36 -13.07
C TYR A 86 -0.70 -9.93 -11.82
N TRP A 87 -1.29 -9.74 -10.64
CA TRP A 87 -0.75 -10.19 -9.35
C TRP A 87 -1.87 -10.74 -8.45
N PRO A 88 -2.50 -11.86 -8.85
CA PRO A 88 -3.70 -12.41 -8.21
C PRO A 88 -3.43 -13.08 -6.84
N ASP A 89 -2.17 -13.21 -6.41
CA ASP A 89 -1.79 -13.92 -5.19
C ASP A 89 -1.25 -12.94 -4.12
N PRO A 90 -2.14 -12.24 -3.38
CA PRO A 90 -1.74 -11.35 -2.30
C PRO A 90 -1.20 -12.11 -1.07
N GLU A 91 -1.46 -13.42 -0.93
CA GLU A 91 -0.91 -14.22 0.16
C GLU A 91 0.62 -14.25 0.12
N SER A 92 1.19 -14.25 -1.09
CA SER A 92 2.64 -14.16 -1.30
C SER A 92 3.28 -12.86 -0.76
N TRP A 93 2.48 -11.83 -0.44
CA TRP A 93 2.96 -10.55 0.09
C TRP A 93 2.90 -10.50 1.62
N LEU A 94 2.23 -11.47 2.26
CA LEU A 94 2.11 -11.51 3.71
C LEU A 94 3.48 -11.69 4.37
N GLY A 95 3.68 -10.98 5.47
CA GLY A 95 4.94 -10.97 6.20
C GLY A 95 6.05 -10.20 5.48
N ARG A 96 5.83 -9.58 4.33
CA ARG A 96 6.84 -8.77 3.63
C ARG A 96 6.87 -7.34 4.15
N GLU A 97 8.06 -6.74 4.20
CA GLU A 97 8.19 -5.31 4.44
C GLU A 97 7.90 -4.53 3.15
N VAL A 98 6.93 -3.62 3.20
CA VAL A 98 6.44 -2.85 2.05
C VAL A 98 6.36 -1.37 2.39
N ARG A 99 6.44 -0.52 1.39
CA ARG A 99 6.20 0.92 1.50
C ARG A 99 4.94 1.31 0.75
N ILE A 100 4.05 2.01 1.45
CA ILE A 100 2.88 2.69 0.88
C ILE A 100 3.13 4.19 0.92
N ARG A 101 2.85 4.91 -0.17
CA ARG A 101 2.87 6.38 -0.17
C ARG A 101 1.61 6.96 -0.76
N GLY A 102 1.13 8.07 -0.21
CA GLY A 102 -0.11 8.68 -0.65
C GLY A 102 -0.66 9.69 0.33
N PHE A 103 -1.80 10.27 -0.04
CA PHE A 103 -2.56 11.11 0.86
C PHE A 103 -3.24 10.24 1.91
N VAL A 104 -3.10 10.65 3.17
CA VAL A 104 -3.70 9.95 4.31
C VAL A 104 -5.07 10.53 4.59
N ASP A 105 -6.01 9.63 4.77
CA ASP A 105 -7.36 9.92 5.25
C ASP A 105 -7.63 9.07 6.51
N THR A 106 -8.74 9.32 7.18
CA THR A 106 -9.13 8.62 8.41
C THR A 106 -10.49 7.97 8.24
N TRP A 107 -10.52 6.63 8.18
CA TRP A 107 -11.74 5.85 8.16
C TRP A 107 -11.54 4.58 8.99
N ASN A 108 -11.99 4.61 10.25
CA ASN A 108 -11.64 3.60 11.25
C ASN A 108 -10.11 3.38 11.33
N GLY A 109 -9.36 4.47 11.56
CA GLY A 109 -7.89 4.45 11.56
C GLY A 109 -7.28 5.20 10.37
N PRO A 110 -5.95 5.44 10.38
CA PRO A 110 -5.26 6.11 9.28
C PRO A 110 -5.17 5.18 8.07
N PHE A 111 -5.58 5.65 6.89
CA PHE A 111 -5.48 4.84 5.68
C PHE A 111 -5.03 5.63 4.45
N ILE A 112 -4.47 4.91 3.48
CA ILE A 112 -4.12 5.42 2.15
C ILE A 112 -4.86 4.61 1.08
N GLU A 113 -5.54 5.28 0.16
CA GLU A 113 -6.04 4.64 -1.05
C GLU A 113 -4.88 4.47 -2.05
N TRP A 114 -4.67 3.23 -2.50
CA TRP A 114 -3.69 2.86 -3.52
C TRP A 114 -4.36 2.84 -4.90
N ASP A 115 -4.25 3.99 -5.57
CA ASP A 115 -4.85 4.25 -6.88
C ASP A 115 -3.87 4.07 -8.05
N PHE A 116 -2.57 4.23 -7.80
CA PHE A 116 -1.52 4.23 -8.83
C PHE A 116 -0.38 3.25 -8.50
N PRO A 117 0.26 2.63 -9.51
CA PRO A 117 1.31 1.62 -9.27
C PRO A 117 2.42 2.11 -8.35
N GLY A 118 2.87 3.35 -8.54
CA GLY A 118 3.98 3.92 -7.79
C GLY A 118 3.72 4.21 -6.31
N GLN A 119 2.53 3.92 -5.78
CA GLN A 119 2.22 4.08 -4.36
C GLN A 119 2.64 2.90 -3.50
N PHE A 120 2.85 1.72 -4.08
CA PHE A 120 3.26 0.52 -3.37
C PHE A 120 4.61 0.03 -3.90
N CYS A 121 5.52 -0.37 -3.02
CA CYS A 121 6.71 -1.13 -3.37
C CYS A 121 7.15 -2.08 -2.25
N PHE A 122 7.92 -3.11 -2.57
CA PHE A 122 8.55 -3.97 -1.58
C PHE A 122 9.87 -3.36 -1.11
N VAL A 123 10.04 -3.23 0.21
CA VAL A 123 11.31 -2.80 0.81
C VAL A 123 12.29 -3.97 0.84
N ASP A 124 11.79 -5.17 1.13
CA ASP A 124 12.54 -6.42 1.00
C ASP A 124 12.74 -6.81 -0.48
N PRO A 125 13.81 -7.56 -0.83
CA PRO A 125 14.02 -8.06 -2.20
C PRO A 125 12.80 -8.80 -2.73
N LEU A 126 12.33 -8.51 -3.94
CA LEU A 126 11.07 -9.02 -4.53
C LEU A 126 10.77 -10.50 -4.23
N PRO A 127 9.49 -10.89 -4.03
CA PRO A 127 9.15 -12.31 -3.98
C PRO A 127 9.59 -12.99 -5.29
N ASP A 128 10.16 -14.19 -5.16
CA ASP A 128 10.39 -15.03 -6.33
C ASP A 128 9.02 -15.29 -6.97
N SER A 129 8.87 -14.91 -8.25
CA SER A 129 7.68 -15.20 -9.02
C SER A 129 7.58 -16.72 -9.22
N ALA A 130 6.71 -17.37 -8.44
CA ALA A 130 6.35 -18.77 -8.63
C ALA A 130 5.42 -18.94 -9.85
#